data_AF-A0A8K0GDY7-F1
#
_entry.id   AF-A0A8K0GDY7-F1
#
_cell.length_a   1.000
_cell.length_b   1.000
_cell.length_c   1.000
_cell.angle_alpha   90.00
_cell.angle_beta   90.00
_cell.angle_gamma   90.00
#
_symmetry.space_group_name_H-M   'P 1'
#
loop_
_entity.id
_entity.type
_entity.pdbx_description
1 polymer ?
#
loop_
_entity_poly.entity_id
_entity_poly.type
_entity_poly.pdbx_seq_one_letter_code
_entity_poly.pdbx_strand_id
1 'polypeptide(L)' 'MVFAYIRTATFVLVAVVFISWFMGAEGTYRKPPFNGSIFGKRGVTAEYDNANKALSALCEIAIDACQPWFPSQEK' A
#
# COMPACT_ATOMS: atom_id res chain seq x y z
N MET A 1 23.54 -36.93 30.94
CA MET A 1 23.01 -35.61 31.35
C MET A 1 22.92 -34.61 30.18
N VAL A 2 24.00 -34.42 29.40
CA VAL A 2 24.03 -33.49 28.25
C VAL A 2 22.96 -33.78 27.17
N PHE A 3 22.76 -35.04 26.78
CA PHE A 3 21.72 -35.40 25.80
C PHE A 3 20.29 -35.11 26.27
N ALA A 4 20.02 -35.27 27.56
CA ALA A 4 18.72 -34.92 28.15
C ALA A 4 18.50 -33.41 28.15
N TYR A 5 19.56 -32.63 28.44
CA TYR A 5 19.53 -31.17 28.40
C TYR A 5 19.28 -30.64 26.99
N ILE A 6 19.96 -31.19 25.99
CA ILE A 6 19.76 -30.82 24.57
C ILE A 6 18.32 -31.12 24.13
N ARG A 7 17.79 -32.31 24.48
CA ARG A 7 16.42 -32.68 24.14
C ARG A 7 15.39 -31.73 24.76
N THR A 8 15.58 -31.38 26.03
CA THR A 8 14.70 -30.42 26.72
C THR A 8 14.82 -29.02 26.13
N ALA A 9 16.04 -28.56 25.82
CA ALA A 9 16.27 -27.26 25.21
C ALA A 9 15.60 -27.14 23.83
N THR A 10 15.70 -28.18 22.99
CA THR A 10 15.03 -28.22 21.70
C THR A 10 13.51 -28.15 21.84
N PHE A 11 12.94 -28.89 22.80
CA PHE A 11 11.49 -28.86 23.04
C PHE A 11 11.01 -27.47 23.48
N VAL A 12 11.76 -26.80 24.37
CA VAL A 12 11.46 -25.44 24.82
C VAL A 12 11.54 -24.45 23.66
N LEU A 13 12.58 -24.54 22.82
CA LEU A 13 12.75 -23.67 21.65
C LEU A 13 11.58 -23.80 20.67
N VAL A 14 11.20 -25.04 20.36
CA VAL A 14 10.05 -25.31 19.48
C VAL A 14 8.77 -24.72 20.07
N ALA A 15 8.52 -24.93 21.37
CA ALA A 15 7.33 -24.38 22.03
C ALA A 15 7.28 -22.84 21.98
N VAL A 16 8.40 -22.15 22.19
CA VAL A 16 8.48 -20.68 22.11
C VAL A 16 8.13 -20.17 20.72
N VAL A 17 8.66 -20.81 19.67
CA VAL A 17 8.36 -20.44 18.28
C VAL A 17 6.87 -20.58 17.99
N PHE A 18 6.26 -21.72 18.36
CA PHE A 18 4.83 -21.92 18.16
C PHE A 18 3.98 -20.90 18.93
N ILE A 19 4.30 -20.63 20.19
CA ILE A 19 3.59 -19.62 21.00
C ILE A 19 3.68 -18.25 20.34
N SER A 20 4.86 -17.85 19.86
CA SER A 20 5.06 -16.56 19.18
C SER A 20 4.27 -16.45 17.87
N TRP A 21 4.01 -17.56 17.18
CA TRP A 21 3.21 -17.58 15.96
C TRP A 21 1.72 -17.38 16.23
N PHE A 22 1.22 -17.93 17.34
CA PHE A 22 -0.19 -17.78 17.75
C PHE A 22 -0.46 -16.48 18.50
N MET A 23 0.56 -15.85 19.06
CA MET A 23 0.46 -14.48 19.57
C MET A 23 0.36 -13.54 18.38
N GLY A 24 -0.87 -13.17 18.03
CA GLY A 24 -1.12 -12.15 17.02
C GLY A 24 -0.32 -10.90 17.34
N ALA A 25 0.46 -10.41 16.38
CA ALA A 25 1.13 -9.14 16.50
C ALA A 25 0.05 -8.05 16.51
N GLU A 26 -0.34 -7.61 17.70
CA GLU A 26 -1.05 -6.35 17.87
C GLU A 26 -0.06 -5.24 17.53
N GLY A 27 0.13 -5.03 16.22
CA GLY A 27 0.83 -3.85 15.74
C GLY A 27 0.19 -2.68 16.45
N THR A 28 0.96 -1.95 17.25
CA THR A 28 0.54 -0.67 17.80
C THR A 28 0.48 0.29 16.61
N TYR A 29 -0.49 0.05 15.72
CA TYR A 29 -0.95 0.88 14.64
C TYR A 29 -1.76 2.01 15.26
N ARG A 30 -1.16 2.67 16.26
CA ARG A 30 -1.40 4.08 16.49
C ARG A 30 -0.93 4.68 15.18
N LYS A 31 -1.85 4.88 14.22
CA LYS A 31 -1.58 5.76 13.08
C LYS A 31 -0.89 6.97 13.72
N PRO A 32 0.40 7.24 13.44
CA PRO A 32 1.03 8.42 13.99
C PRO A 32 0.08 9.57 13.65
N PRO A 33 -0.20 10.50 14.58
CA PRO A 33 -1.18 11.53 14.36
C PRO A 33 -0.76 12.31 13.10
N PHE A 34 -1.30 11.90 11.94
CA PHE A 34 -1.11 12.53 10.64
C PHE A 34 -1.97 13.78 10.66
N ASN A 35 -1.76 14.64 11.64
CA ASN A 35 -2.36 15.95 11.75
C ASN A 35 -1.61 16.89 10.80
N GLY A 36 -1.59 16.51 9.51
CA GLY A 36 -1.01 17.26 8.40
C GLY A 36 0.47 17.64 8.48
N SER A 37 1.19 17.32 9.55
CA SER A 37 2.55 17.86 9.78
C SER A 37 3.63 17.16 8.95
N ILE A 38 3.42 15.88 8.56
CA ILE A 38 4.41 15.09 7.80
C ILE A 38 4.28 15.30 6.28
N PHE A 39 3.06 15.57 5.78
CA PHE A 39 2.81 15.73 4.34
C PHE A 39 2.57 17.18 3.90
N GLY A 40 2.66 18.13 4.84
CA GLY A 40 2.29 19.52 4.60
C GLY A 40 0.78 19.65 4.36
N LYS A 41 0.21 20.79 4.71
CA LYS A 41 -1.13 21.15 4.24
C LYS A 41 -1.04 21.36 2.73
N ARG A 42 -1.21 20.30 1.94
CA ARG A 42 -1.47 20.46 0.51
C ARG A 42 -2.82 21.14 0.43
N GLY A 43 -2.81 22.42 0.05
CA GLY A 43 -4.04 23.15 -0.23
C GLY A 43 -4.84 22.33 -1.23
N VAL A 44 -6.10 22.06 -0.89
CA VAL A 44 -7.07 21.25 -1.65
C VAL A 44 -7.13 21.63 -3.14
N THR A 45 -6.72 22.86 -3.47
CA THR A 45 -6.65 23.42 -4.82
C THR A 45 -5.54 22.84 -5.72
N ALA A 46 -4.35 22.53 -5.21
CA ALA A 46 -3.22 22.16 -6.06
C ALA A 46 -3.28 20.71 -6.58
N GLU A 47 -3.85 19.79 -5.80
CA GLU A 47 -4.05 18.39 -6.24
C GLU A 47 -5.23 18.27 -7.21
N TYR A 48 -6.29 19.07 -7.03
CA TYR A 48 -7.43 19.11 -7.96
C TYR A 48 -7.02 19.62 -9.35
N ASP A 49 -6.21 20.68 -9.43
CA ASP A 49 -5.72 21.20 -10.72
C ASP A 49 -4.81 20.20 -11.43
N ASN A 50 -3.95 19.49 -10.69
CA ASN A 50 -3.09 18.46 -11.27
C ASN A 50 -3.90 17.23 -11.71
N ALA A 51 -4.91 16.82 -10.94
CA ALA A 51 -5.82 15.74 -11.33
C ALA A 51 -6.63 16.10 -12.58
N ASN A 52 -7.13 17.33 -12.68
CA ASN A 52 -7.84 17.81 -13.87
C ASN A 52 -6.92 17.86 -15.10
N LYS A 53 -5.67 18.31 -14.95
CA LYS A 53 -4.69 18.29 -16.05
C LYS A 53 -4.36 16.87 -16.49
N ALA A 54 -4.16 15.96 -15.54
CA ALA A 54 -3.92 14.55 -15.85
C ALA A 54 -5.12 13.91 -16.56
N LEU A 55 -6.35 14.20 -16.10
CA LEU A 55 -7.57 13.70 -16.73
C LEU A 55 -7.74 14.24 -18.16
N SER A 56 -7.46 15.53 -18.38
CA SER A 56 -7.50 16.13 -19.72
C SER A 56 -6.51 15.46 -20.68
N ALA A 57 -5.27 15.23 -20.22
CA ALA A 57 -4.25 14.54 -21.01
C ALA A 57 -4.67 13.09 -21.35
N LEU A 58 -5.28 12.38 -20.40
CA LEU A 58 -5.81 11.02 -20.64
C LEU A 58 -6.94 11.01 -21.67
N CYS A 59 -7.84 12.00 -21.65
CA CYS A 59 -8.89 12.14 -22.65
C CYS A 59 -8.32 12.38 -24.06
N GLU A 60 -7.30 13.23 -24.19
CA GLU A 60 -6.62 13.47 -25.48
C GLU A 60 -5.97 12.20 -26.03
N ILE A 61 -5.26 11.45 -25.18
CA ILE A 61 -4.65 10.16 -25.57
C ILE A 61 -5.72 9.15 -26.00
N ALA A 62 -6.83 9.07 -25.26
CA ALA A 62 -7.93 8.17 -25.61
C ALA A 62 -8.55 8.54 -26.96
N ILE A 63 -8.74 9.83 -27.24
CA ILE A 63 -9.24 10.31 -28.53
C ILE A 63 -8.26 9.92 -29.65
N ASP A 64 -6.97 10.22 -29.50
CA ASP A 64 -5.94 9.89 -30.50
C ASP A 64 -5.86 8.38 -30.79
N ALA A 65 -5.91 7.55 -29.74
CA ALA A 65 -5.91 6.09 -29.88
C ALA A 65 -7.19 5.53 -30.54
N CYS A 66 -8.33 6.19 -30.32
CA CYS A 66 -9.62 5.77 -30.88
C CYS A 66 -9.88 6.34 -32.29
N GLN A 67 -9.22 7.42 -32.70
CA GLN A 67 -9.42 8.03 -34.03
C GLN A 67 -9.31 7.04 -35.21
N PRO A 68 -8.32 6.12 -35.25
CA PRO A 68 -8.22 5.15 -36.34
C PRO A 68 -9.38 4.15 -36.39
N TRP A 69 -10.04 3.91 -35.25
CA TRP A 69 -11.14 2.95 -35.11
C TRP A 69 -12.49 3.61 -35.40
N PHE A 70 -12.59 4.92 -35.18
CA PHE A 70 -13.78 5.72 -35.38
C PHE A 70 -13.45 6.93 -36.26
N PRO A 71 -13.11 6.72 -37.55
CA PRO A 71 -12.95 7.82 -38.48
C PRO A 71 -14.26 8.61 -38.53
N SER A 72 -14.16 9.93 -38.31
CA SER A 72 -15.29 10.85 -38.37
C SER A 72 -16.14 10.53 -39.60
N GLN A 73 -17.37 10.09 -39.38
CA GLN A 73 -18.36 9.96 -40.45
C GLN A 73 -18.74 11.40 -40.81
N GLU A 74 -18.05 11.97 -41.80
CA GLU A 74 -18.47 13.21 -42.45
C GLU A 74 -19.91 13.02 -42.93
N LYS A 75 -20.81 13.89 -42.47
CA LYS A 75 -22.18 13.98 -42.97
C LYS A 75 -22.44 15.40 -43.45
#